data_AF-A0A970BT34-F1
#
_entry.id   AF-A0A970BT34-F1
#
_cell.length_a   1.000
_cell.length_b   1.000
_cell.length_c   1.000
_cell.angle_alpha   90.00
_cell.angle_beta   90.00
_cell.angle_gamma   90.00
#
_symmetry.space_group_name_H-M   'P 1'
#
loop_
_entity.id
_entity.type
_entity.pdbx_description
1 polymer ?
#
loop_
_entity_poly.entity_id
_entity_poly.type
_entity_poly.pdbx_seq_one_letter_code
_entity_poly.pdbx_strand_id
1 'polypeptide(L)'
;NLGATLDIGHAIYAGENAAQSAALLAKAGRLFYVHLNDNDGRWDWDMLPGTYHVWEFVELFHTLRRLGYDDDWYSFDVFPKEVDTVENYSAAFALTRKLEAITDRIDDVRMADLMAERNPARTVPYLYSLLGL
;
A
#
# COMPACT_ATOMS: atom_id res chain seq x y z
N ASN A 1 -20.82 0.55 14.97
CA ASN A 1 -20.04 1.80 14.80
C ASN A 1 -18.61 1.67 15.36
N LEU A 2 -18.03 0.46 15.43
CA LEU A 2 -16.63 0.24 15.82
C LEU A 2 -15.92 -0.45 14.64
N GLY A 3 -14.74 0.04 14.29
CA GLY A 3 -13.89 -0.51 13.24
C GLY A 3 -12.43 -0.16 13.49
N ALA A 4 -11.58 -0.53 12.55
CA ALA A 4 -10.14 -0.33 12.62
C ALA A 4 -9.68 0.68 11.56
N THR A 5 -8.72 1.50 11.96
CA THR A 5 -7.81 2.18 11.04
C THR A 5 -6.63 1.24 10.80
N LEU A 6 -6.40 0.86 9.55
CA LEU A 6 -5.22 0.10 9.16
C LEU A 6 -4.10 1.08 8.84
N ASP A 7 -3.06 1.09 9.64
CA ASP A 7 -1.82 1.80 9.34
C ASP A 7 -0.82 0.81 8.72
N ILE A 8 -0.35 1.13 7.49
CA ILE A 8 0.60 0.27 6.78
C ILE A 8 1.94 0.16 7.51
N GLY A 9 2.44 1.25 8.11
CA GLY A 9 3.69 1.23 8.88
C GLY A 9 3.58 0.32 10.09
N HIS A 10 2.46 0.41 10.81
CA HIS A 10 2.18 -0.45 11.97
C HIS A 10 2.14 -1.92 11.59
N ALA A 11 1.45 -2.23 10.49
CA ALA A 11 1.42 -3.59 9.97
C ALA A 11 2.84 -4.10 9.64
N ILE A 12 3.63 -3.29 8.94
CA ILE A 12 4.99 -3.67 8.50
C ILE A 12 5.93 -3.92 9.70
N TYR A 13 6.06 -3.00 10.65
CA TYR A 13 7.00 -3.20 11.77
C TYR A 13 6.50 -4.26 12.77
N ALA A 14 5.20 -4.55 12.79
CA ALA A 14 4.64 -5.67 13.53
C ALA A 14 4.88 -7.03 12.85
N GLY A 15 5.41 -7.05 11.62
CA GLY A 15 5.67 -8.26 10.84
C GLY A 15 4.45 -8.81 10.11
N GLU A 16 3.42 -7.98 9.91
CA GLU A 16 2.22 -8.32 9.14
C GLU A 16 2.40 -7.98 7.64
N ASN A 17 1.58 -8.60 6.80
CA ASN A 17 1.38 -8.15 5.42
C ASN A 17 0.15 -7.22 5.41
N ALA A 18 0.35 -5.94 5.08
CA ALA A 18 -0.71 -4.94 5.14
C ALA A 18 -1.91 -5.27 4.23
N ALA A 19 -1.68 -5.83 3.04
CA ALA A 19 -2.74 -6.24 2.12
C ALA A 19 -3.57 -7.40 2.70
N GLN A 20 -2.92 -8.37 3.34
CA GLN A 20 -3.59 -9.43 4.08
C GLN A 20 -4.42 -8.88 5.25
N SER A 21 -3.85 -7.96 6.04
CA SER A 21 -4.57 -7.31 7.14
C SER A 21 -5.80 -6.54 6.64
N ALA A 22 -5.69 -5.82 5.52
CA ALA A 22 -6.83 -5.17 4.86
C ALA A 22 -7.92 -6.17 4.47
N ALA A 23 -7.56 -7.29 3.83
CA ALA A 23 -8.51 -8.32 3.43
C ALA A 23 -9.23 -8.96 4.63
N LEU A 24 -8.52 -9.19 5.74
CA LEU A 24 -9.10 -9.72 6.98
C LEU A 24 -10.06 -8.71 7.63
N LEU A 25 -9.67 -7.44 7.70
CA LEU A 25 -10.51 -6.36 8.23
C LEU A 25 -11.78 -6.17 7.39
N ALA A 26 -11.67 -6.16 6.07
CA ALA A 26 -12.81 -6.05 5.16
C ALA A 26 -13.75 -7.25 5.31
N LYS A 27 -13.21 -8.47 5.38
CA LYS A 27 -14.01 -9.69 5.63
C LYS A 27 -14.78 -9.62 6.95
N ALA A 28 -14.23 -8.95 7.97
CA ALA A 28 -14.89 -8.76 9.25
C ALA A 28 -15.88 -7.57 9.26
N GLY A 29 -15.97 -6.78 8.18
CA GLY A 29 -16.72 -5.52 8.15
C GLY A 29 -16.15 -4.47 9.10
N ARG A 30 -14.81 -4.44 9.24
CA ARG A 30 -14.07 -3.58 10.19
C ARG A 30 -12.99 -2.71 9.55
N LEU A 31 -12.74 -2.80 8.25
CA LEU A 31 -11.83 -1.87 7.56
C LEU A 31 -12.53 -0.52 7.39
N PHE A 32 -12.26 0.43 8.28
CA PHE A 32 -12.96 1.73 8.29
C PHE A 32 -12.09 2.86 7.75
N TYR A 33 -10.78 2.75 7.92
CA TYR A 33 -9.86 3.79 7.49
C TYR A 33 -8.46 3.22 7.20
N VAL A 34 -7.65 3.93 6.42
CA VAL A 34 -6.28 3.52 6.09
C VAL A 34 -5.33 4.71 6.25
N HIS A 35 -4.20 4.49 6.93
CA HIS A 35 -3.08 5.43 7.03
C HIS A 35 -1.91 4.96 6.17
N LEU A 36 -1.27 5.92 5.50
CA LEU A 36 -0.09 5.69 4.66
C LEU A 36 1.13 6.38 5.25
N ASN A 37 2.18 5.58 5.45
CA ASN A 37 3.55 5.97 5.77
C ASN A 37 4.47 4.79 5.45
N ASP A 38 5.77 4.92 5.68
CA ASP A 38 6.69 3.81 5.52
C ASP A 38 7.71 3.77 6.66
N ASN A 39 8.42 2.65 6.78
CA ASN A 39 9.50 2.47 7.74
C ASN A 39 10.48 1.38 7.29
N ASP A 40 11.51 1.10 8.10
CA ASP A 40 12.53 0.09 7.82
C ASP A 40 12.18 -1.32 8.35
N GLY A 41 10.92 -1.54 8.74
CA GLY A 41 10.44 -2.76 9.38
C GLY A 41 10.81 -2.88 10.86
N ARG A 42 11.35 -1.83 11.48
CA ARG A 42 11.81 -1.88 12.88
C ARG A 42 11.07 -0.95 13.83
N TRP A 43 10.56 0.16 13.31
CA TRP A 43 9.86 1.15 14.12
C TRP A 43 8.91 1.98 13.28
N ASP A 44 7.96 2.63 13.95
CA ASP A 44 7.05 3.59 13.35
C ASP A 44 7.76 4.92 13.09
N TRP A 45 8.48 5.01 11.98
CA TRP A 45 9.29 6.18 11.65
C TRP A 45 8.50 7.29 10.93
N ASP A 46 7.28 6.99 10.46
CA ASP A 46 6.41 7.88 9.70
C ASP A 46 7.05 8.44 8.42
N MET A 47 7.79 7.59 7.69
CA MET A 47 8.50 7.99 6.47
C MET A 47 7.55 8.13 5.27
N LEU A 48 8.07 8.70 4.18
CA LEU A 48 7.32 8.85 2.93
C LEU A 48 6.90 7.47 2.37
N PRO A 49 5.65 7.34 1.86
CA PRO A 49 5.17 6.11 1.22
C PRO A 49 6.11 5.56 0.13
N GLY A 50 6.42 4.27 0.21
CA GLY A 50 7.25 3.55 -0.77
C GLY A 50 8.75 3.85 -0.67
N THR A 51 9.22 4.39 0.45
CA THR A 51 10.66 4.57 0.71
C THR A 51 11.39 3.23 0.80
N TYR A 52 10.80 2.25 1.47
CA TYR A 52 11.33 0.90 1.65
C TYR A 52 10.50 -0.15 0.93
N HIS A 53 9.17 0.01 0.92
CA HIS A 53 8.23 -1.08 0.62
C HIS A 53 7.34 -0.82 -0.60
N VAL A 54 7.96 -0.52 -1.76
CA VAL A 54 7.22 -0.18 -3.00
C VAL A 54 6.20 -1.27 -3.39
N TRP A 55 6.58 -2.54 -3.34
CA TRP A 55 5.71 -3.63 -3.81
C TRP A 55 4.58 -3.95 -2.83
N GLU A 56 4.80 -3.80 -1.53
CA GLU A 56 3.79 -3.94 -0.49
C GLU A 56 2.73 -2.85 -0.60
N PHE A 57 3.13 -1.62 -0.94
CA PHE A 57 2.19 -0.54 -1.28
C PHE A 57 1.35 -0.87 -2.52
N VAL A 58 1.97 -1.37 -3.59
CA VAL A 58 1.25 -1.79 -4.80
C VAL A 58 0.29 -2.95 -4.49
N GLU A 59 0.71 -3.93 -3.68
CA GLU A 59 -0.13 -5.04 -3.23
C GLU A 59 -1.31 -4.54 -2.39
N LEU A 60 -1.07 -3.61 -1.44
CA LEU A 60 -2.12 -3.02 -0.62
C LEU A 60 -3.14 -2.27 -1.48
N PHE A 61 -2.69 -1.38 -2.38
CA PHE A 61 -3.60 -0.62 -3.24
C PHE A 61 -4.40 -1.51 -4.18
N HIS A 62 -3.78 -2.53 -4.78
CA HIS A 62 -4.49 -3.51 -5.60
C HIS A 62 -5.55 -4.24 -4.77
N THR A 63 -5.21 -4.61 -3.54
CA THR A 63 -6.12 -5.31 -2.63
C THR A 63 -7.29 -4.43 -2.20
N LEU A 64 -7.05 -3.18 -1.79
CA LEU A 64 -8.09 -2.23 -1.39
C LEU A 64 -9.13 -2.04 -2.50
N ARG A 65 -8.70 -1.86 -3.76
CA ARG A 65 -9.62 -1.78 -4.91
C ARG A 65 -10.46 -3.03 -5.09
N ARG A 66 -9.86 -4.21 -4.95
CA ARG A 66 -10.59 -5.48 -5.05
C ARG A 66 -11.59 -5.68 -3.90
N LEU A 67 -11.38 -5.00 -2.78
CA LEU A 67 -12.32 -4.98 -1.66
C LEU A 67 -13.42 -3.91 -1.82
N GLY A 68 -13.38 -3.11 -2.88
CA GLY A 68 -14.31 -2.00 -3.13
C GLY A 68 -14.07 -0.79 -2.22
N TYR A 69 -12.84 -0.62 -1.73
CA TYR A 69 -12.41 0.54 -0.95
C TYR A 69 -12.09 1.72 -1.89
N ASP A 70 -13.12 2.14 -2.64
CA ASP A 70 -12.96 3.04 -3.81
C ASP A 70 -13.52 4.46 -3.52
N ASP A 71 -14.55 4.53 -2.67
CA ASP A 71 -15.20 5.77 -2.20
C ASP A 71 -14.68 6.23 -0.83
N ASP A 72 -13.70 5.51 -0.27
CA ASP A 72 -13.06 5.83 0.99
C ASP A 72 -11.67 6.45 0.77
N TRP A 73 -11.30 7.34 1.68
CA TRP A 73 -10.02 8.04 1.62
C TRP A 73 -9.00 7.33 2.53
N TYR A 74 -7.74 7.33 2.13
CA TYR A 74 -6.62 7.13 3.05
C TYR A 74 -5.95 8.46 3.34
N SER A 75 -5.37 8.61 4.53
CA SER A 75 -4.61 9.79 4.94
C SER A 75 -3.13 9.50 5.10
N PHE A 76 -2.32 10.54 5.05
CA PHE A 76 -0.90 10.45 5.33
C PHE A 76 -0.64 10.58 6.83
N ASP A 77 -0.09 9.54 7.43
CA ASP A 77 0.46 9.55 8.79
C ASP A 77 1.99 9.64 8.71
N VAL A 78 2.46 10.69 8.03
CA VAL A 78 3.88 10.96 7.81
C VAL A 78 4.33 12.10 8.71
N PHE A 79 5.55 12.03 9.25
CA PHE A 79 6.00 13.00 10.24
C PHE A 79 7.33 13.69 9.83
N PRO A 80 7.27 14.92 9.27
CA PRO A 80 8.47 15.67 8.90
C PRO A 80 9.12 16.30 10.15
N LYS A 81 10.04 15.57 10.77
CA LYS A 81 10.68 15.96 12.05
C LYS A 81 11.51 17.23 11.96
N GLU A 82 12.37 17.32 10.94
CA GLU A 82 13.43 18.32 10.84
C GLU A 82 13.47 19.02 9.47
N VAL A 83 12.42 18.85 8.66
CA VAL A 83 12.34 19.30 7.27
C VAL A 83 11.05 20.08 7.01
N ASP A 84 10.96 20.76 5.87
CA ASP A 84 9.78 21.53 5.51
C ASP A 84 8.53 20.64 5.40
N THR A 85 7.48 21.00 6.13
CA THR A 85 6.25 20.21 6.20
C THR A 85 5.49 20.20 4.88
N VAL A 86 5.43 21.34 4.18
CA VAL A 86 4.66 21.46 2.93
C VAL A 86 5.34 20.66 1.83
N GLU A 87 6.67 20.74 1.73
CA GLU A 87 7.48 19.95 0.82
C GLU A 87 7.30 18.45 1.09
N ASN A 88 7.38 18.02 2.35
CA ASN A 88 7.28 16.61 2.71
C ASN A 88 5.90 16.02 2.36
N TYR A 89 4.80 16.69 2.71
CA TYR A 89 3.46 16.22 2.33
C TYR A 89 3.20 16.30 0.82
N SER A 90 3.79 17.29 0.13
CA SER A 90 3.74 17.36 -1.34
C SER A 90 4.45 16.15 -1.97
N ALA A 91 5.59 15.75 -1.42
CA ALA A 91 6.30 14.54 -1.84
C ALA A 91 5.50 13.27 -1.54
N ALA A 92 4.93 13.13 -0.33
CA ALA A 92 4.09 11.99 0.05
C ALA A 92 2.91 11.81 -0.93
N PHE A 93 2.23 12.91 -1.28
CA PHE A 93 1.16 12.89 -2.26
C PHE A 93 1.66 12.46 -3.64
N ALA A 94 2.73 13.07 -4.14
CA ALA A 94 3.28 12.77 -5.46
C ALA A 94 3.74 11.30 -5.58
N LEU A 95 4.41 10.76 -4.55
CA LEU A 95 4.87 9.38 -4.49
C LEU A 95 3.70 8.41 -4.47
N THR A 96 2.69 8.69 -3.64
CA THR A 96 1.46 7.87 -3.57
C THR A 96 0.78 7.81 -4.92
N ARG A 97 0.67 8.96 -5.64
CA ARG A 97 0.13 8.95 -7.00
C ARG A 97 0.93 8.09 -7.98
N LYS A 98 2.25 7.97 -7.81
CA LYS A 98 3.09 7.08 -8.63
C LYS A 98 2.85 5.62 -8.30
N LEU A 99 2.76 5.26 -7.02
CA LEU A 99 2.46 3.90 -6.57
C LEU A 99 1.08 3.45 -7.05
N GLU A 100 0.07 4.32 -6.97
CA GLU A 100 -1.24 4.06 -7.54
C GLU A 100 -1.19 3.91 -9.07
N ALA A 101 -0.43 4.75 -9.78
CA ALA A 101 -0.29 4.63 -11.23
C ALA A 101 0.43 3.35 -11.67
N ILE A 102 1.30 2.77 -10.84
CA ILE A 102 1.88 1.44 -11.06
C ILE A 102 0.78 0.38 -10.86
N THR A 103 0.01 0.50 -9.78
CA THR A 103 -1.12 -0.37 -9.45
C THR A 103 -2.19 -0.36 -10.55
N ASP A 104 -2.48 0.80 -11.13
CA ASP A 104 -3.42 1.00 -12.25
C ASP A 104 -3.06 0.22 -13.52
N ARG A 105 -1.80 -0.18 -13.67
CA ARG A 105 -1.33 -0.94 -14.84
C ARG A 105 -1.46 -2.45 -14.65
N ILE A 106 -1.85 -2.89 -13.46
CA ILE A 106 -2.13 -4.31 -13.21
C ILE A 106 -3.37 -4.69 -14.02
N ASP A 107 -3.22 -5.70 -14.87
CA ASP A 107 -4.31 -6.37 -15.56
C ASP A 107 -4.86 -7.44 -14.61
N ASP A 108 -6.10 -7.28 -14.16
CA ASP A 108 -6.70 -8.14 -13.14
C ASP A 108 -6.82 -9.61 -13.57
N VAL A 109 -7.08 -9.86 -14.87
CA VAL A 109 -7.21 -11.22 -15.39
C VAL A 109 -5.85 -11.90 -15.40
N ARG A 110 -4.83 -11.22 -15.94
CA ARG A 110 -3.46 -11.70 -15.95
C ARG A 110 -2.93 -11.90 -14.53
N MET A 111 -3.23 -10.98 -13.62
CA MET A 111 -2.79 -11.10 -12.23
C MET A 111 -3.48 -12.29 -11.54
N ALA A 112 -4.78 -12.51 -11.78
CA ALA A 112 -5.48 -13.68 -11.26
C ALA A 112 -4.84 -15.00 -11.75
N ASP A 113 -4.50 -15.09 -13.04
CA ASP A 113 -3.82 -16.25 -13.61
C ASP A 113 -2.44 -16.47 -12.96
N LEU A 114 -1.62 -15.40 -12.87
CA LEU A 114 -0.30 -15.45 -12.25
C LEU A 114 -0.35 -15.88 -10.76
N MET A 115 -1.34 -15.39 -10.01
CA MET A 115 -1.57 -15.79 -8.61
C MET A 115 -1.97 -17.27 -8.51
N ALA A 116 -2.81 -17.77 -9.43
CA ALA A 116 -3.23 -19.16 -9.44
C ALA A 116 -2.07 -20.11 -9.74
N GLU A 117 -1.16 -19.71 -10.63
CA GLU A 117 0.05 -20.47 -10.96
C GLU A 117 1.07 -20.55 -9.82
N ARG A 118 1.05 -19.57 -8.89
CA ARG A 118 1.99 -19.48 -7.75
C ARG A 118 3.46 -19.52 -8.17
N ASN A 119 3.78 -18.96 -9.34
CA ASN A 119 5.11 -18.94 -9.89
C ASN A 119 5.73 -17.53 -9.80
N PRO A 120 6.64 -17.27 -8.85
CA PRO A 120 7.25 -15.95 -8.70
C PRO A 120 8.12 -15.56 -9.90
N ALA A 121 8.70 -16.52 -10.63
CA ALA A 121 9.52 -16.25 -11.81
C ALA A 121 8.70 -15.68 -12.98
N ARG A 122 7.36 -15.79 -12.94
CA ARG A 122 6.46 -15.12 -13.89
C ARG A 122 5.82 -13.86 -13.30
N THR A 123 5.48 -13.90 -12.02
CA THR A 123 4.80 -12.80 -11.33
C THR A 123 5.70 -11.58 -11.14
N VAL A 124 6.92 -11.77 -10.62
CA VAL A 124 7.80 -10.65 -10.29
C VAL A 124 8.24 -9.90 -11.55
N PRO A 125 8.69 -10.54 -12.65
CA PRO A 125 9.01 -9.80 -13.88
C PRO A 125 7.82 -9.05 -14.47
N TYR A 126 6.60 -9.59 -14.32
CA TYR A 126 5.39 -8.87 -14.72
C TYR A 126 5.20 -7.60 -13.89
N LEU A 127 5.30 -7.67 -12.56
CA LEU A 127 5.19 -6.49 -11.69
C LEU A 127 6.25 -5.43 -12.06
N TYR A 128 7.51 -5.83 -12.27
CA TYR A 128 8.57 -4.91 -12.70
C TYR A 128 8.31 -4.30 -14.08
N SER A 129 7.63 -5.01 -14.99
CA SER A 129 7.25 -4.46 -16.29
C SER A 129 6.22 -3.32 -16.20
N LEU A 130 5.57 -3.14 -15.06
CA LEU A 130 4.62 -2.06 -14.81
C LEU A 130 5.32 -0.72 -14.49
N LEU A 131 6.60 -0.75 -14.13
CA LEU A 131 7.40 0.46 -13.92
C LEU A 131 7.55 1.19 -15.26
N GLY A 132 7.06 2.43 -15.34
CA GLY A 132 7.17 3.23 -16.57
C GLY A 132 8.58 3.75 -16.74
N LEU A 133 9.29 3.22 -17.72
CA LEU A 133 10.52 3.81 -18.29
C LEU A 133 10.21 4.41 -19.65
#